data_AF-A0A317JLX1-F1
#
_entry.id   AF-A0A317JLX1-F1
#
_cell.length_a   1.000
_cell.length_b   1.000
_cell.length_c   1.000
_cell.angle_alpha   90.00
_cell.angle_beta   90.00
_cell.angle_gamma   90.00
#
_symmetry.space_group_name_H-M   'P 1'
#
loop_
_entity.id
_entity.type
_entity.pdbx_description
1 polymer ?
#
loop_
_entity_poly.entity_id
_entity_poly.type
_entity_poly.pdbx_seq_one_letter_code
_entity_poly.pdbx_strand_id
1 'polypeptide(L)'
;MTDIWNFEMNQTVQSDIFIDFGSTSRFHFSLLGRAFFALLLYSLPAPATQDTTSFCSDVFGRNYGALIAEKPIDAMGRDFQEIFGGFIRTREATSENLEDLALDLFNARLALSRKYNTAFAQMMEPSGEAGWQKRWKGEGISQAWSFGIHGHLREGSVWRQLMERLPVEESHLEMIDSSIFAVHQSLEPSRTGIARVWHFPYEVGGQDVSFYIYQVNKNTFYIGHAKDKQVPLLRQRLRDLWQRAMFLELAGIERTTALFEFEWVWFWTNPFGRAGASLGDALSLLVQKQMERQGLPIRIRSDFENLDLVALSMHLEDYVQWRQNSGHFH
;
A
#
# COMPACT_ATOMS: atom_id res chain seq x y z
N MET A 1 -36.17 44.42 27.30
CA MET A 1 -36.84 43.55 26.31
C MET A 1 -35.81 42.55 25.82
N THR A 2 -35.79 41.42 26.50
CA THR A 2 -35.18 40.15 26.10
C THR A 2 -36.05 39.43 25.06
N ASP A 3 -35.46 38.41 24.44
CA ASP A 3 -36.03 37.19 23.82
C ASP A 3 -35.54 37.02 22.37
N ILE A 4 -34.52 36.19 22.11
CA ILE A 4 -34.49 34.70 22.08
C ILE A 4 -35.39 34.13 20.98
N TRP A 5 -34.76 33.68 19.89
CA TRP A 5 -35.21 32.59 19.01
C TRP A 5 -33.96 31.75 18.70
N ASN A 6 -33.72 30.69 19.48
CA ASN A 6 -34.11 29.30 19.21
C ASN A 6 -33.60 28.79 17.85
N PHE A 7 -32.36 28.28 17.88
CA PHE A 7 -31.82 27.41 16.85
C PHE A 7 -32.03 25.97 17.35
N GLU A 8 -33.00 25.26 16.76
CA GLU A 8 -33.24 23.86 17.05
C GLU A 8 -32.09 23.01 16.48
N MET A 9 -31.40 22.31 17.39
CA MET A 9 -30.55 21.17 17.07
C MET A 9 -31.38 20.01 16.55
N ASN A 10 -30.99 19.48 15.40
CA ASN A 10 -31.27 18.13 14.89
C ASN A 10 -30.27 17.92 13.74
N GLN A 11 -29.36 16.95 13.67
CA GLN A 11 -29.04 15.76 14.45
C GLN A 11 -27.55 15.46 14.17
N THR A 12 -26.81 15.12 15.23
CA THR A 12 -25.59 14.27 15.26
C THR A 12 -24.68 14.26 14.02
N VAL A 13 -23.78 15.24 13.92
CA VAL A 13 -22.51 15.06 13.22
C VAL A 13 -21.47 14.63 14.26
N GLN A 14 -21.43 13.32 14.56
CA GLN A 14 -20.26 12.73 15.19
C GLN A 14 -19.25 12.41 14.09
N SER A 15 -18.43 13.38 13.74
CA SER A 15 -17.26 13.18 12.88
C SER A 15 -16.00 13.11 13.74
N ASP A 16 -15.92 12.07 14.57
CA ASP A 16 -14.65 11.63 15.15
C ASP A 16 -14.17 10.43 14.34
N ILE A 17 -13.34 10.69 13.32
CA ILE A 17 -12.63 9.64 12.58
C ILE A 17 -11.17 9.72 12.95
N PHE A 18 -10.81 8.86 13.91
CA PHE A 18 -9.43 8.45 14.14
C PHE A 18 -9.00 7.52 13.00
N ILE A 19 -7.81 7.75 12.44
CA ILE A 19 -7.05 6.63 11.90
C ILE A 19 -6.61 5.81 13.12
N ASP A 20 -7.38 4.75 13.39
CA ASP A 20 -6.97 3.72 14.34
C ASP A 20 -5.99 2.77 13.63
N PHE A 21 -4.71 2.97 13.90
CA PHE A 21 -3.71 1.91 13.84
C PHE A 21 -3.22 1.69 15.28
N GLY A 22 -3.83 0.75 16.00
CA GLY A 22 -3.23 0.06 17.15
C GLY A 22 -2.59 0.94 18.23
N SER A 23 -3.35 1.11 19.32
CA SER A 23 -2.92 1.45 20.69
C SER A 23 -2.87 2.94 21.08
N THR A 24 -3.84 3.30 21.90
CA THR A 24 -3.73 4.33 22.93
C THR A 24 -2.95 3.76 24.12
N SER A 25 -1.77 4.30 24.43
CA SER A 25 -1.18 4.30 25.79
C SER A 25 0.05 5.21 25.84
N ARG A 26 -0.11 6.38 26.47
CA ARG A 26 1.01 7.12 27.07
C ARG A 26 1.50 6.32 28.27
N PHE A 27 2.81 6.20 28.51
CA PHE A 27 3.40 6.36 29.85
C PHE A 27 4.94 6.38 29.83
N HIS A 28 5.45 6.99 30.89
CA HIS A 28 6.80 7.42 31.22
C HIS A 28 7.95 6.43 30.99
N PHE A 29 9.07 6.98 30.53
CA PHE A 29 10.41 6.40 30.69
C PHE A 29 10.74 6.23 32.18
N SER A 30 11.10 5.01 32.57
CA SER A 30 12.01 4.78 33.70
C SER A 30 13.18 3.93 33.24
N LEU A 31 14.37 4.47 33.48
CA LEU A 31 15.70 3.87 33.34
C LEU A 31 15.85 2.50 34.01
N LEU A 32 16.95 1.83 33.60
CA LEU A 32 17.62 0.63 34.16
C LEU A 32 17.16 -0.68 33.51
N GLY A 33 18.01 -1.55 32.98
CA GLY A 33 19.47 -1.60 32.95
C GLY A 33 19.91 -3.05 32.74
N ARG A 34 21.19 -3.20 32.36
CA ARG A 34 22.08 -4.38 32.44
C ARG A 34 22.32 -5.19 31.16
N ALA A 35 23.58 -5.06 30.75
CA ALA A 35 24.39 -5.94 29.93
C ALA A 35 24.50 -7.37 30.48
N PHE A 36 24.90 -8.34 29.64
CA PHE A 36 26.25 -8.95 29.70
C PHE A 36 26.57 -9.89 28.53
N PHE A 37 27.87 -9.96 28.25
CA PHE A 37 28.66 -10.67 27.23
C PHE A 37 28.55 -12.21 27.18
N ALA A 38 28.90 -12.81 26.03
CA ALA A 38 30.06 -13.71 25.91
C ALA A 38 30.47 -14.00 24.44
N LEU A 39 31.79 -14.17 24.26
CA LEU A 39 32.59 -14.22 23.03
C LEU A 39 33.06 -15.66 22.69
N LEU A 40 33.74 -15.75 21.53
CA LEU A 40 34.79 -16.72 21.10
C LEU A 40 34.30 -18.02 20.43
N LEU A 41 34.92 -18.59 19.38
CA LEU A 41 35.92 -18.19 18.37
C LEU A 41 36.15 -19.42 17.44
N TYR A 42 36.69 -19.17 16.24
CA TYR A 42 37.43 -20.07 15.32
C TYR A 42 36.75 -21.30 14.66
N SER A 43 36.71 -21.31 13.32
CA SER A 43 37.48 -22.22 12.44
C SER A 43 37.19 -21.98 10.94
N LEU A 44 38.23 -21.71 10.15
CA LEU A 44 38.33 -21.95 8.70
C LEU A 44 39.59 -22.82 8.49
N PRO A 45 39.84 -23.52 7.36
CA PRO A 45 39.18 -23.46 6.05
C PRO A 45 38.94 -24.84 5.36
N ALA A 46 38.26 -24.86 4.20
CA ALA A 46 38.70 -25.54 2.95
C ALA A 46 37.58 -25.50 1.87
N PRO A 47 37.94 -25.51 0.57
CA PRO A 47 37.02 -25.19 -0.52
C PRO A 47 36.20 -26.42 -0.93
N ALA A 48 34.88 -26.25 -1.07
CA ALA A 48 33.99 -27.30 -1.57
C ALA A 48 33.46 -26.93 -2.95
N THR A 49 33.74 -27.82 -3.89
CA THR A 49 33.16 -27.92 -5.22
C THR A 49 31.66 -28.22 -5.18
N GLN A 50 30.91 -27.58 -6.09
CA GLN A 50 29.61 -27.98 -6.67
C GLN A 50 28.40 -28.15 -5.74
N ASP A 51 27.34 -27.36 -5.98
CA ASP A 51 25.99 -27.91 -6.11
C ASP A 51 25.05 -26.91 -6.82
N THR A 52 24.71 -27.18 -8.09
CA THR A 52 23.72 -26.41 -8.86
C THR A 52 22.27 -26.84 -8.56
N THR A 53 22.04 -27.56 -7.46
CA THR A 53 20.72 -28.08 -7.06
C THR A 53 20.06 -27.26 -5.94
N SER A 54 20.68 -26.18 -5.47
CA SER A 54 20.23 -25.40 -4.30
C SER A 54 19.06 -24.43 -4.52
N PHE A 55 18.56 -24.22 -5.75
CA PHE A 55 17.65 -23.10 -6.00
C PHE A 55 16.16 -23.30 -5.64
N CYS A 56 15.75 -24.49 -5.17
CA CYS A 56 14.31 -24.80 -5.00
C CYS A 56 13.84 -25.02 -3.55
N SER A 57 14.68 -24.85 -2.52
CA SER A 57 14.28 -25.18 -1.13
C SER A 57 13.75 -24.01 -0.29
N ASP A 58 14.01 -22.75 -0.68
CA ASP A 58 13.81 -21.61 0.24
C ASP A 58 12.41 -20.96 0.15
N VAL A 59 11.68 -21.19 -0.95
CA VAL A 59 10.36 -20.56 -1.21
C VAL A 59 9.33 -20.90 -0.12
N PHE A 60 9.37 -22.11 0.43
CA PHE A 60 8.43 -22.55 1.47
C PHE A 60 8.89 -22.20 2.90
N GLY A 61 10.18 -21.91 3.08
CA GLY A 61 10.79 -21.51 4.36
C GLY A 61 10.64 -20.02 4.68
N ARG A 62 10.39 -19.18 3.66
CA ARG A 62 10.25 -17.74 3.83
C ARG A 62 9.12 -17.36 4.81
N ASN A 63 9.44 -16.42 5.69
CA ASN A 63 8.44 -15.78 6.56
C ASN A 63 7.73 -14.66 5.80
N TYR A 64 6.79 -15.03 4.92
CA TYR A 64 6.00 -14.07 4.13
C TYR A 64 5.24 -13.05 4.99
N GLY A 65 4.87 -13.39 6.23
CA GLY A 65 4.24 -12.45 7.16
C GLY A 65 5.14 -11.26 7.49
N ALA A 66 6.44 -11.51 7.67
CA ALA A 66 7.45 -10.48 7.91
C ALA A 66 7.80 -9.65 6.65
N LEU A 67 7.37 -10.08 5.47
CA LEU A 67 7.55 -9.32 4.23
C LEU A 67 6.41 -8.31 4.02
N ILE A 68 5.17 -8.64 4.41
CA ILE A 68 3.99 -7.76 4.16
C ILE A 68 3.84 -6.65 5.22
N ALA A 69 4.33 -6.86 6.44
CA ALA A 69 4.20 -5.87 7.50
C ALA A 69 5.40 -5.82 8.43
N GLU A 70 5.60 -4.65 9.04
CA GLU A 70 6.53 -4.46 10.15
C GLU A 70 6.27 -5.45 11.30
N LYS A 71 7.28 -5.64 12.14
CA LYS A 71 7.18 -6.50 13.32
C LYS A 71 5.95 -6.10 14.16
N PRO A 72 5.08 -7.06 14.53
CA PRO A 72 3.83 -6.74 15.18
C PRO A 72 4.07 -6.29 16.62
N ILE A 73 3.39 -5.21 17.00
CA ILE A 73 3.44 -4.63 18.35
C ILE A 73 2.24 -5.03 19.20
N ASP A 74 1.18 -5.55 18.58
CA ASP A 74 -0.08 -5.94 19.23
C ASP A 74 -0.62 -7.27 18.67
N ALA A 75 -1.80 -7.69 19.15
CA ALA A 75 -2.44 -8.93 18.71
C ALA A 75 -2.96 -8.85 17.26
N MET A 76 -3.47 -7.69 16.85
CA MET A 76 -3.96 -7.50 15.49
C MET A 76 -2.85 -7.63 14.47
N GLY A 77 -1.69 -7.01 14.72
CA GLY A 77 -0.52 -7.12 13.85
C GLY A 77 0.01 -8.55 13.75
N ARG A 78 -0.04 -9.33 14.84
CA ARG A 78 0.35 -10.75 14.82
C ARG A 78 -0.59 -11.57 13.94
N ASP A 79 -1.89 -11.44 14.16
CA ASP A 79 -2.91 -12.11 13.35
C ASP A 79 -2.83 -11.68 11.88
N PHE A 80 -2.54 -10.40 11.62
CA PHE A 80 -2.32 -9.89 10.27
C PHE A 80 -1.17 -10.63 9.58
N GLN A 81 0.01 -10.70 10.21
CA GLN A 81 1.17 -11.39 9.64
C GLN A 81 0.90 -12.89 9.44
N GLU A 82 0.20 -13.54 10.38
CA GLU A 82 -0.15 -14.95 10.28
C GLU A 82 -1.12 -15.22 9.11
N ILE A 83 -2.20 -14.45 9.02
CA ILE A 83 -3.23 -14.62 7.98
C ILE A 83 -2.63 -14.34 6.60
N PHE A 84 -1.95 -13.21 6.42
CA PHE A 84 -1.41 -12.81 5.12
C PHE A 84 -0.20 -13.66 4.72
N GLY A 85 0.69 -13.97 5.68
CA GLY A 85 1.81 -14.88 5.45
C GLY A 85 1.36 -16.30 5.12
N GLY A 86 0.33 -16.79 5.81
CA GLY A 86 -0.34 -18.05 5.51
C GLY A 86 -0.96 -18.05 4.12
N PHE A 87 -1.67 -16.97 3.77
CA PHE A 87 -2.28 -16.78 2.44
C PHE A 87 -1.25 -16.93 1.32
N ILE A 88 -0.12 -16.21 1.37
CA ILE A 88 0.92 -16.33 0.35
C ILE A 88 1.49 -17.75 0.32
N ARG A 89 1.71 -18.37 1.49
CA ARG A 89 2.30 -19.71 1.57
C ARG A 89 1.43 -20.75 0.87
N THR A 90 0.11 -20.69 1.06
CA THR A 90 -0.82 -21.73 0.62
C THR A 90 -1.47 -21.46 -0.74
N ARG A 91 -1.55 -20.21 -1.18
CA ARG A 91 -2.13 -19.84 -2.47
C ARG A 91 -1.08 -19.81 -3.58
N GLU A 92 -1.57 -19.89 -4.82
CA GLU A 92 -0.77 -19.86 -6.03
C GLU A 92 -1.36 -18.84 -6.99
N ALA A 93 -0.51 -18.00 -7.57
CA ALA A 93 -0.91 -17.13 -8.67
C ALA A 93 -1.02 -17.95 -9.97
N THR A 94 -2.12 -17.76 -10.69
CA THR A 94 -2.33 -18.28 -12.05
C THR A 94 -2.78 -17.13 -12.95
N SER A 95 -2.65 -17.28 -14.27
CA SER A 95 -2.99 -16.24 -15.26
C SER A 95 -4.41 -15.66 -15.12
N GLU A 96 -5.32 -16.36 -14.46
CA GLU A 96 -6.75 -16.04 -14.45
C GLU A 96 -7.29 -15.64 -13.07
N ASN A 97 -6.51 -15.81 -11.99
CA ASN A 97 -7.05 -15.74 -10.63
C ASN A 97 -6.79 -14.43 -9.88
N LEU A 98 -6.36 -13.36 -10.56
CA LEU A 98 -6.08 -12.06 -9.92
C LEU A 98 -7.27 -11.57 -9.06
N GLU A 99 -8.47 -11.55 -9.64
CA GLU A 99 -9.63 -10.97 -8.97
C GLU A 99 -10.09 -11.78 -7.77
N ASP A 100 -10.08 -13.10 -7.90
CA ASP A 100 -10.43 -14.01 -6.81
C ASP A 100 -9.44 -13.87 -5.64
N LEU A 101 -8.13 -13.84 -5.93
CA LEU A 101 -7.11 -13.64 -4.91
C LEU A 101 -7.22 -12.26 -4.24
N ALA A 102 -7.49 -11.21 -5.03
CA ALA A 102 -7.68 -9.86 -4.52
C ALA A 102 -8.89 -9.76 -3.58
N LEU A 103 -10.03 -10.35 -3.97
CA LEU A 103 -11.24 -10.37 -3.17
C LEU A 103 -11.07 -11.21 -1.89
N ASP A 104 -10.43 -12.38 -1.99
CA ASP A 104 -10.10 -13.21 -0.83
C ASP A 104 -9.23 -12.45 0.19
N LEU A 105 -8.15 -11.79 -0.28
CA LEU A 105 -7.28 -10.98 0.57
C LEU A 105 -8.01 -9.80 1.21
N PHE A 106 -8.86 -9.11 0.43
CA PHE A 106 -9.67 -8.02 0.95
C PHE A 106 -10.63 -8.51 2.04
N ASN A 107 -11.33 -9.61 1.80
CA ASN A 107 -12.24 -10.21 2.77
C ASN A 107 -11.51 -10.69 4.02
N ALA A 108 -10.30 -11.25 3.89
CA ALA A 108 -9.46 -11.60 5.04
C ALA A 108 -9.07 -10.35 5.86
N ARG A 109 -8.67 -9.25 5.19
CA ARG A 109 -8.38 -7.97 5.86
C ARG A 109 -9.60 -7.41 6.57
N LEU A 110 -10.77 -7.49 5.94
CA LEU A 110 -12.03 -6.98 6.49
C LEU A 110 -12.49 -7.81 7.68
N ALA A 111 -12.43 -9.15 7.60
CA ALA A 111 -12.71 -10.05 8.72
C ALA A 111 -11.80 -9.76 9.92
N LEU A 112 -10.50 -9.57 9.69
CA LEU A 112 -9.56 -9.17 10.74
C LEU A 112 -9.95 -7.81 11.35
N SER A 113 -10.29 -6.84 10.50
CA SER A 113 -10.72 -5.50 10.96
C SER A 113 -11.97 -5.54 11.82
N ARG A 114 -12.92 -6.43 11.50
CA ARG A 114 -14.14 -6.66 12.29
C ARG A 114 -13.82 -7.30 13.63
N LYS A 115 -12.94 -8.31 13.66
CA LYS A 115 -12.49 -8.99 14.89
C LYS A 115 -11.93 -7.98 15.92
N TYR A 116 -11.22 -6.97 15.44
CA TYR A 116 -10.60 -5.94 16.28
C TYR A 116 -11.39 -4.62 16.33
N ASN A 117 -12.61 -4.57 15.78
CA ASN A 117 -13.49 -3.39 15.74
C ASN A 117 -12.81 -2.09 15.27
N THR A 118 -12.01 -2.19 14.22
CA THR A 118 -11.24 -1.04 13.71
C THR A 118 -12.09 -0.11 12.83
N ALA A 119 -11.66 1.15 12.72
CA ALA A 119 -12.27 2.13 11.82
C ALA A 119 -12.35 1.65 10.35
N PHE A 120 -11.41 0.80 9.91
CA PHE A 120 -11.46 0.16 8.58
C PHE A 120 -12.77 -0.60 8.37
N ALA A 121 -13.21 -1.40 9.35
CA ALA A 121 -14.44 -2.18 9.22
C ALA A 121 -15.66 -1.26 9.11
N GLN A 122 -15.70 -0.20 9.93
CA GLN A 122 -16.79 0.79 9.93
C GLN A 122 -16.89 1.53 8.59
N MET A 123 -15.74 1.90 7.99
CA MET A 123 -15.69 2.59 6.70
C MET A 123 -16.10 1.70 5.52
N MET A 124 -15.83 0.40 5.60
CA MET A 124 -16.10 -0.55 4.52
C MET A 124 -17.53 -1.08 4.53
N GLU A 125 -18.29 -0.87 5.61
CA GLU A 125 -19.67 -1.38 5.75
C GLU A 125 -20.68 -0.33 6.26
N PRO A 126 -20.77 0.88 5.68
CA PRO A 126 -21.89 1.75 5.96
C PRO A 126 -23.16 1.11 5.39
N SER A 127 -24.16 0.91 6.25
CA SER A 127 -25.46 0.27 6.00
C SER A 127 -25.97 0.36 4.55
N GLY A 128 -26.14 -0.79 3.89
CA GLY A 128 -26.84 -0.92 2.60
C GLY A 128 -25.98 -1.50 1.48
N GLU A 129 -24.94 -0.78 1.04
CA GLU A 129 -24.00 -1.24 0.01
C GLU A 129 -22.60 -0.74 0.36
N ALA A 130 -21.67 -1.67 0.49
CA ALA A 130 -20.32 -1.39 0.96
C ALA A 130 -19.60 -0.43 -0.02
N GLY A 131 -19.07 0.69 0.47
CA GLY A 131 -18.47 1.74 -0.38
C GLY A 131 -17.34 1.22 -1.30
N TRP A 132 -16.64 0.17 -0.88
CA TRP A 132 -15.62 -0.49 -1.69
C TRP A 132 -16.21 -1.22 -2.92
N GLN A 133 -17.45 -1.75 -2.83
CA GLN A 133 -18.10 -2.45 -3.95
C GLN A 133 -18.44 -1.48 -5.07
N LYS A 134 -18.96 -0.30 -4.71
CA LYS A 134 -19.23 0.78 -5.66
C LYS A 134 -17.96 1.18 -6.41
N ARG A 135 -16.88 1.43 -5.67
CA ARG A 135 -15.57 1.71 -6.28
C ARG A 135 -15.08 0.56 -7.17
N TRP A 136 -15.16 -0.68 -6.69
CA TRP A 136 -14.74 -1.88 -7.44
C TRP A 136 -15.49 -2.00 -8.77
N LYS A 137 -16.80 -1.73 -8.79
CA LYS A 137 -17.65 -1.73 -9.99
C LYS A 137 -17.50 -0.46 -10.86
N GLY A 138 -16.86 0.59 -10.34
CA GLY A 138 -16.78 1.91 -10.99
C GLY A 138 -18.06 2.74 -10.89
N GLU A 139 -18.92 2.41 -9.93
CA GLU A 139 -20.16 3.13 -9.63
C GLU A 139 -19.86 4.35 -8.76
N GLY A 140 -19.38 5.43 -9.37
CA GLY A 140 -19.11 6.68 -8.67
C GLY A 140 -18.29 7.67 -9.50
N ILE A 141 -18.30 8.93 -9.07
CA ILE A 141 -17.40 9.97 -9.59
C ILE A 141 -16.32 10.36 -8.58
N SER A 142 -16.37 9.77 -7.38
CA SER A 142 -15.50 10.11 -6.26
C SER A 142 -14.08 9.63 -6.52
N GLN A 143 -13.15 10.31 -5.87
CA GLN A 143 -11.75 9.91 -5.80
C GLN A 143 -11.48 9.34 -4.43
N ALA A 144 -10.71 8.25 -4.36
CA ALA A 144 -10.20 7.81 -3.07
C ALA A 144 -9.03 8.71 -2.67
N TRP A 145 -9.05 9.16 -1.43
CA TRP A 145 -7.99 10.00 -0.85
C TRP A 145 -7.27 9.23 0.24
N SER A 146 -5.95 9.31 0.22
CA SER A 146 -5.06 8.98 1.34
C SER A 146 -4.38 10.25 1.82
N PHE A 147 -3.99 10.31 3.10
CA PHE A 147 -3.37 11.50 3.67
C PHE A 147 -2.22 11.15 4.61
N GLY A 148 -1.20 12.00 4.62
CA GLY A 148 -0.16 12.04 5.64
C GLY A 148 -0.31 13.32 6.46
N ILE A 149 -0.58 13.19 7.76
CA ILE A 149 -0.75 14.33 8.68
C ILE A 149 0.37 14.34 9.73
N HIS A 150 0.83 15.54 10.04
CA HIS A 150 1.78 15.81 11.12
C HIS A 150 1.26 15.44 12.52
N GLY A 151 2.08 14.75 13.31
CA GLY A 151 1.75 14.20 14.62
C GLY A 151 1.38 12.71 14.63
N HIS A 152 1.36 12.04 13.48
CA HIS A 152 1.13 10.59 13.41
C HIS A 152 2.40 9.80 13.78
N LEU A 153 2.27 8.65 14.45
CA LEU A 153 3.43 7.85 14.91
C LEU A 153 4.38 7.40 13.79
N ARG A 154 3.84 7.18 12.58
CA ARG A 154 4.61 6.84 11.35
C ARG A 154 4.80 8.03 10.41
N GLU A 155 4.43 9.24 10.84
CA GLU A 155 4.58 10.46 10.04
C GLU A 155 6.01 10.62 9.56
N GLY A 156 6.99 10.52 10.46
CA GLY A 156 8.39 10.76 10.13
C GLY A 156 8.93 9.85 9.03
N SER A 157 8.45 8.61 8.91
CA SER A 157 8.88 7.68 7.85
C SER A 157 8.14 7.86 6.54
N VAL A 158 6.83 8.17 6.58
CA VAL A 158 6.03 8.46 5.37
C VAL A 158 6.47 9.79 4.77
N TRP A 159 6.55 10.83 5.60
CA TRP A 159 6.97 12.16 5.23
C TRP A 159 8.36 12.18 4.60
N ARG A 160 9.31 11.52 5.26
CA ARG A 160 10.69 11.42 4.77
C ARG A 160 10.75 10.75 3.40
N GLN A 161 10.04 9.62 3.23
CA GLN A 161 10.06 8.91 1.95
C GLN A 161 9.47 9.74 0.81
N LEU A 162 8.34 10.41 1.04
CA LEU A 162 7.74 11.31 0.05
C LEU A 162 8.68 12.47 -0.28
N MET A 163 9.21 13.17 0.72
CA MET A 163 10.10 14.32 0.50
C MET A 163 11.44 13.95 -0.16
N GLU A 164 11.95 12.75 0.09
CA GLU A 164 13.21 12.27 -0.51
C GLU A 164 13.06 11.86 -1.98
N ARG A 165 11.86 11.46 -2.41
CA ARG A 165 11.64 10.84 -3.73
C ARG A 165 10.82 11.68 -4.69
N LEU A 166 9.96 12.56 -4.17
CA LEU A 166 9.16 13.42 -5.02
C LEU A 166 10.07 14.34 -5.87
N PRO A 167 9.89 14.37 -7.20
CA PRO A 167 10.70 15.21 -8.07
C PRO A 167 10.37 16.68 -7.80
N VAL A 168 11.27 17.39 -7.13
CA VAL A 168 11.03 18.78 -6.70
C VAL A 168 10.77 19.71 -7.89
N GLU A 169 11.46 19.47 -8.99
CA GLU A 169 11.43 20.29 -10.20
C GLU A 169 10.13 20.13 -11.01
N GLU A 170 9.40 19.04 -10.81
CA GLU A 170 8.18 18.72 -11.56
C GLU A 170 6.89 19.14 -10.84
N SER A 171 7.03 19.84 -9.71
CA SER A 171 5.90 20.35 -8.96
C SER A 171 5.46 21.73 -9.43
N HIS A 172 4.14 21.96 -9.48
CA HIS A 172 3.55 23.29 -9.71
C HIS A 172 2.65 23.70 -8.55
N LEU A 173 2.26 24.98 -8.52
CA LEU A 173 1.27 25.47 -7.55
C LEU A 173 -0.11 25.45 -8.21
N GLU A 174 -1.09 24.86 -7.53
CA GLU A 174 -2.47 24.76 -8.01
C GLU A 174 -3.45 25.07 -6.89
N MET A 175 -4.64 25.58 -7.25
CA MET A 175 -5.73 25.65 -6.27
C MET A 175 -6.21 24.25 -5.90
N ILE A 176 -6.30 23.97 -4.61
CA ILE A 176 -6.72 22.70 -4.06
C ILE A 176 -8.19 22.47 -4.42
N ASP A 177 -8.48 21.29 -4.95
CA ASP A 177 -9.84 20.84 -5.15
C ASP A 177 -10.58 20.82 -3.81
N SER A 178 -11.62 21.65 -3.68
CA SER A 178 -12.43 21.76 -2.46
C SER A 178 -13.02 20.43 -1.99
N SER A 179 -13.15 19.43 -2.89
CA SER A 179 -13.59 18.08 -2.54
C SER A 179 -12.62 17.34 -1.59
N ILE A 180 -11.34 17.75 -1.55
CA ILE A 180 -10.36 17.25 -0.57
C ILE A 180 -10.80 17.59 0.86
N PHE A 181 -11.38 18.78 1.07
CA PHE A 181 -11.81 19.26 2.38
C PHE A 181 -13.18 18.72 2.81
N ALA A 182 -14.00 18.25 1.86
CA ALA A 182 -15.26 17.58 2.18
C ALA A 182 -15.03 16.29 2.98
N VAL A 183 -13.85 15.67 2.86
CA VAL A 183 -13.46 14.47 3.62
C VAL A 183 -12.85 14.82 4.99
N HIS A 184 -12.23 16.00 5.12
CA HIS A 184 -11.59 16.45 6.37
C HIS A 184 -11.69 17.96 6.58
N GLN A 185 -12.84 18.44 7.05
CA GLN A 185 -13.07 19.86 7.37
C GLN A 185 -12.07 20.39 8.41
N SER A 186 -11.58 19.55 9.32
CA SER A 186 -10.58 19.92 10.33
C SER A 186 -9.18 20.17 9.77
N LEU A 187 -8.93 19.85 8.50
CA LEU A 187 -7.63 19.99 7.84
C LEU A 187 -7.64 21.08 6.75
N GLU A 188 -8.70 21.90 6.72
CA GLU A 188 -8.81 23.02 5.80
C GLU A 188 -7.69 24.04 6.08
N PRO A 189 -6.84 24.37 5.09
CA PRO A 189 -5.76 25.32 5.28
C PRO A 189 -6.35 26.70 5.56
N SER A 190 -6.04 27.23 6.74
CA SER A 190 -6.55 28.52 7.23
C SER A 190 -6.25 29.75 6.36
N ARG A 191 -5.39 29.66 5.32
CA ARG A 191 -4.86 30.86 4.64
C ARG A 191 -4.73 30.88 3.14
N THR A 192 -4.67 29.77 2.41
CA THR A 192 -4.71 29.80 0.93
C THR A 192 -5.04 28.40 0.45
N GLY A 193 -6.12 28.24 -0.33
CA GLY A 193 -6.42 26.98 -1.00
C GLY A 193 -5.44 26.67 -2.14
N ILE A 194 -4.14 26.91 -1.97
CA ILE A 194 -3.08 26.65 -2.95
C ILE A 194 -2.18 25.56 -2.39
N ALA A 195 -1.97 24.48 -3.13
CA ALA A 195 -1.04 23.41 -2.80
C ALA A 195 0.08 23.35 -3.83
N ARG A 196 1.22 22.80 -3.41
CA ARG A 196 2.20 22.24 -4.33
C ARG A 196 1.69 20.89 -4.81
N VAL A 197 1.69 20.66 -6.11
CA VAL A 197 1.10 19.48 -6.75
C VAL A 197 2.15 18.74 -7.56
N TRP A 198 2.12 17.41 -7.48
CA TRP A 198 2.81 16.51 -8.40
C TRP A 198 1.76 15.72 -9.17
N HIS A 199 1.97 15.59 -10.48
CA HIS A 199 1.10 14.88 -11.39
C HIS A 199 1.82 13.67 -11.97
N PHE A 200 1.18 12.51 -11.88
CA PHE A 200 1.67 11.24 -12.40
C PHE A 200 0.71 10.75 -13.49
N PRO A 201 1.01 11.01 -14.77
CA PRO A 201 0.17 10.56 -15.88
C PRO A 201 0.33 9.06 -16.11
N TYR A 202 -0.75 8.42 -16.55
CA TYR A 202 -0.74 7.01 -16.93
C TYR A 202 -1.78 6.75 -18.03
N GLU A 203 -1.34 6.20 -19.16
CA GLU A 203 -2.22 5.91 -20.29
C GLU A 203 -2.71 4.45 -20.24
N VAL A 204 -4.02 4.23 -20.34
CA VAL A 204 -4.60 2.89 -20.47
C VAL A 204 -5.62 2.88 -21.59
N GLY A 205 -5.35 2.09 -22.63
CA GLY A 205 -6.27 1.93 -23.77
C GLY A 205 -6.58 3.25 -24.48
N GLY A 206 -5.59 4.15 -24.59
CA GLY A 206 -5.73 5.48 -25.18
C GLY A 206 -6.50 6.49 -24.31
N GLN A 207 -6.72 6.19 -23.02
CA GLN A 207 -7.29 7.13 -22.06
C GLN A 207 -6.25 7.54 -21.02
N ASP A 208 -6.15 8.85 -20.81
CA ASP A 208 -5.29 9.40 -19.76
C ASP A 208 -5.95 9.26 -18.39
N VAL A 209 -5.24 8.58 -17.50
CA VAL A 209 -5.50 8.55 -16.06
C VAL A 209 -4.44 9.42 -15.40
N SER A 210 -4.87 10.24 -14.45
CA SER A 210 -3.98 11.18 -13.75
C SER A 210 -4.06 10.94 -12.26
N PHE A 211 -2.91 10.76 -11.65
CA PHE A 211 -2.78 10.66 -10.21
C PHE A 211 -2.03 11.85 -9.64
N TYR A 212 -2.32 12.19 -8.38
CA TYR A 212 -1.86 13.45 -7.81
C TYR A 212 -1.37 13.30 -6.38
N ILE A 213 -0.36 14.10 -6.05
CA ILE A 213 0.01 14.38 -4.66
C ILE A 213 -0.10 15.89 -4.44
N TYR A 214 -0.80 16.27 -3.37
CA TYR A 214 -0.95 17.66 -2.95
C TYR A 214 -0.23 17.86 -1.62
N GLN A 215 0.73 18.77 -1.60
CA GLN A 215 1.31 19.30 -0.37
C GLN A 215 0.64 20.64 -0.05
N VAL A 216 -0.26 20.61 0.93
CA VAL A 216 -1.05 21.78 1.33
C VAL A 216 -0.28 22.70 2.28
N ASN A 217 0.64 22.12 3.06
CA ASN A 217 1.56 22.85 3.92
C ASN A 217 2.82 21.99 4.15
N LYS A 218 3.78 22.50 4.94
CA LYS A 218 5.04 21.80 5.26
C LYS A 218 4.88 20.46 5.98
N ASN A 219 3.67 20.07 6.33
CA ASN A 219 3.33 19.03 7.30
C ASN A 219 2.12 18.18 6.84
N THR A 220 1.61 18.37 5.63
CA THR A 220 0.39 17.67 5.17
C THR A 220 0.46 17.35 3.69
N PHE A 221 0.34 16.06 3.39
CA PHE A 221 0.19 15.53 2.04
C PHE A 221 -1.19 14.88 1.86
N TYR A 222 -1.78 15.07 0.69
CA TYR A 222 -2.92 14.30 0.19
C TYR A 222 -2.52 13.56 -1.07
N ILE A 223 -2.92 12.31 -1.18
CA ILE A 223 -2.67 11.44 -2.32
C ILE A 223 -4.02 11.15 -2.96
N GLY A 224 -4.19 11.63 -4.19
CA GLY A 224 -5.36 11.40 -5.02
C GLY A 224 -5.16 10.15 -5.87
N HIS A 225 -5.91 9.08 -5.56
CA HIS A 225 -5.93 7.83 -6.30
C HIS A 225 -6.78 7.92 -7.58
N ALA A 226 -6.97 6.81 -8.29
CA ALA A 226 -7.93 6.75 -9.40
C ALA A 226 -9.35 7.20 -8.99
N LYS A 227 -10.08 7.85 -9.90
CA LYS A 227 -11.53 8.07 -9.72
C LYS A 227 -12.27 6.74 -9.87
N ASP A 228 -13.40 6.60 -9.18
CA ASP A 228 -14.17 5.34 -9.18
C ASP A 228 -14.48 4.86 -10.61
N LYS A 229 -14.98 5.74 -11.49
CA LYS A 229 -15.26 5.41 -12.91
C LYS A 229 -14.07 4.86 -13.71
N GLN A 230 -12.83 5.12 -13.28
CA GLN A 230 -11.61 4.64 -13.94
C GLN A 230 -11.17 3.26 -13.41
N VAL A 231 -11.68 2.83 -12.26
CA VAL A 231 -11.29 1.56 -11.62
C VAL A 231 -11.54 0.34 -12.52
N PRO A 232 -12.67 0.20 -13.26
CA PRO A 232 -12.87 -0.94 -14.16
C PRO A 232 -11.82 -1.01 -15.29
N LEU A 233 -11.44 0.14 -15.86
CA LEU A 233 -10.41 0.23 -16.90
C LEU A 233 -9.04 -0.18 -16.34
N LEU A 234 -8.68 0.35 -15.17
CA LEU A 234 -7.42 0.02 -14.50
C LEU A 234 -7.37 -1.43 -14.03
N ARG A 235 -8.50 -2.01 -13.62
CA ARG A 235 -8.61 -3.44 -13.30
C ARG A 235 -8.35 -4.32 -14.53
N GLN A 236 -8.84 -3.93 -15.71
CA GLN A 236 -8.49 -4.64 -16.94
C GLN A 236 -6.98 -4.59 -17.17
N ARG A 237 -6.35 -3.42 -17.04
CA ARG A 237 -4.90 -3.28 -17.17
C ARG A 237 -4.13 -4.14 -16.16
N LEU A 238 -4.58 -4.18 -14.91
CA LEU A 238 -4.00 -5.02 -13.88
C LEU A 238 -4.09 -6.52 -14.24
N ARG A 239 -5.21 -6.97 -14.83
CA ARG A 239 -5.34 -8.35 -15.36
C ARG A 239 -4.35 -8.63 -16.49
N ASP A 240 -4.20 -7.70 -17.42
CA ASP A 240 -3.27 -7.86 -18.55
C ASP A 240 -1.82 -7.94 -18.05
N LEU A 241 -1.43 -7.08 -17.12
CA LEU A 241 -0.10 -7.07 -16.51
C LEU A 241 0.16 -8.36 -15.71
N TRP A 242 -0.82 -8.81 -14.93
CA TRP A 242 -0.78 -10.08 -14.20
C TRP A 242 -0.55 -11.27 -15.14
N GLN A 243 -1.30 -11.33 -16.24
CA GLN A 243 -1.15 -12.36 -17.27
C GLN A 243 0.24 -12.32 -17.92
N ARG A 244 0.71 -11.13 -18.33
CA ARG A 244 2.05 -10.96 -18.92
C ARG A 244 3.15 -11.38 -17.95
N ALA A 245 3.03 -11.05 -16.67
CA ALA A 245 4.00 -11.45 -15.65
C ALA A 245 4.15 -12.99 -15.55
N MET A 246 3.07 -13.74 -15.77
CA MET A 246 3.10 -15.21 -15.74
C MET A 246 3.28 -15.89 -17.11
N PHE A 247 3.32 -15.12 -18.20
CA PHE A 247 3.41 -15.69 -19.54
C PHE A 247 4.82 -16.19 -19.82
N LEU A 248 4.99 -17.52 -19.87
CA LEU A 248 6.30 -18.18 -19.93
C LEU A 248 7.09 -17.92 -21.21
N GLU A 249 6.42 -17.53 -22.30
CA GLU A 249 7.07 -17.23 -23.57
C GLU A 249 7.75 -15.85 -23.59
N LEU A 250 7.43 -14.96 -22.63
CA LEU A 250 8.08 -13.66 -22.51
C LEU A 250 9.44 -13.78 -21.82
N ALA A 251 10.36 -12.89 -22.21
CA ALA A 251 11.65 -12.81 -21.55
C ALA A 251 11.49 -12.42 -20.08
N GLY A 252 12.41 -12.89 -19.23
CA GLY A 252 12.38 -12.62 -17.80
C GLY A 252 12.22 -11.15 -17.44
N ILE A 253 12.93 -10.27 -18.16
CA ILE A 253 12.85 -8.82 -17.98
C ILE A 253 11.45 -8.28 -18.27
N GLU A 254 10.81 -8.71 -19.37
CA GLU A 254 9.46 -8.27 -19.74
C GLU A 254 8.42 -8.70 -18.71
N ARG A 255 8.58 -9.92 -18.19
CA ARG A 255 7.72 -10.47 -17.14
C ARG A 255 7.84 -9.68 -15.85
N THR A 256 9.05 -9.31 -15.43
CA THR A 256 9.23 -8.46 -14.24
C THR A 256 8.83 -7.02 -14.44
N THR A 257 9.03 -6.45 -15.64
CA THR A 257 8.49 -5.13 -15.97
C THR A 257 6.98 -5.12 -15.80
N ALA A 258 6.28 -6.16 -16.29
CA ALA A 258 4.84 -6.28 -16.12
C ALA A 258 4.43 -6.39 -14.64
N LEU A 259 5.18 -7.13 -13.81
CA LEU A 259 4.94 -7.21 -12.38
C LEU A 259 5.14 -5.87 -11.66
N PHE A 260 6.22 -5.14 -11.95
CA PHE A 260 6.50 -3.88 -11.27
C PHE A 260 5.57 -2.76 -11.73
N GLU A 261 5.16 -2.77 -13.00
CA GLU A 261 4.07 -1.92 -13.45
C GLU A 261 2.75 -2.30 -12.76
N PHE A 262 2.45 -3.59 -12.59
CA PHE A 262 1.28 -4.05 -11.83
C PHE A 262 1.29 -3.49 -10.40
N GLU A 263 2.42 -3.56 -9.69
CA GLU A 263 2.58 -2.98 -8.35
C GLU A 263 2.23 -1.48 -8.36
N TRP A 264 2.87 -0.72 -9.25
CA TRP A 264 2.68 0.73 -9.35
C TRP A 264 1.21 1.10 -9.63
N VAL A 265 0.61 0.46 -10.64
CA VAL A 265 -0.79 0.69 -11.02
C VAL A 265 -1.73 0.29 -9.88
N TRP A 266 -1.45 -0.81 -9.18
CA TRP A 266 -2.28 -1.27 -8.06
C TRP A 266 -2.30 -0.24 -6.93
N PHE A 267 -1.14 0.24 -6.51
CA PHE A 267 -1.02 1.19 -5.39
C PHE A 267 -1.70 2.52 -5.71
N TRP A 268 -1.54 3.03 -6.94
CA TRP A 268 -2.23 4.23 -7.38
C TRP A 268 -3.74 4.04 -7.56
N THR A 269 -4.16 2.89 -8.10
CA THR A 269 -5.57 2.59 -8.30
C THR A 269 -6.29 2.39 -6.98
N ASN A 270 -5.67 1.71 -6.01
CA ASN A 270 -6.28 1.30 -4.74
C ASN A 270 -7.73 0.81 -4.96
N PRO A 271 -7.94 -0.36 -5.61
CA PRO A 271 -9.23 -0.75 -6.18
C PRO A 271 -10.38 -0.82 -5.19
N PHE A 272 -10.08 -1.07 -3.92
CA PHE A 272 -11.06 -1.14 -2.83
C PHE A 272 -11.20 0.18 -2.05
N GLY A 273 -10.39 1.19 -2.36
CA GLY A 273 -10.34 2.48 -1.66
C GLY A 273 -9.65 2.42 -0.30
N ARG A 274 -9.35 1.21 0.21
CA ARG A 274 -8.61 0.94 1.43
C ARG A 274 -7.78 -0.35 1.30
N ALA A 275 -6.76 -0.46 2.15
CA ALA A 275 -5.82 -1.59 2.21
C ALA A 275 -5.04 -1.90 0.91
N GLY A 276 -5.01 -0.95 -0.04
CA GLY A 276 -4.27 -1.09 -1.30
C GLY A 276 -2.81 -1.51 -1.11
N ALA A 277 -2.11 -0.94 -0.13
CA ALA A 277 -0.71 -1.26 0.19
C ALA A 277 -0.51 -2.75 0.52
N SER A 278 -1.17 -3.24 1.57
CA SER A 278 -1.03 -4.64 2.03
C SER A 278 -1.50 -5.66 0.99
N LEU A 279 -2.56 -5.35 0.24
CA LEU A 279 -3.11 -6.26 -0.76
C LEU A 279 -2.21 -6.33 -2.00
N GLY A 280 -1.75 -5.18 -2.49
CA GLY A 280 -0.88 -5.12 -3.68
C GLY A 280 0.44 -5.82 -3.44
N ASP A 281 0.99 -5.64 -2.24
CA ASP A 281 2.23 -6.30 -1.84
C ASP A 281 2.06 -7.83 -1.72
N ALA A 282 0.97 -8.29 -1.09
CA ALA A 282 0.66 -9.72 -1.00
C ALA A 282 0.44 -10.37 -2.39
N LEU A 283 -0.27 -9.69 -3.28
CA LEU A 283 -0.48 -10.12 -4.67
C LEU A 283 0.83 -10.16 -5.45
N SER A 284 1.69 -9.14 -5.31
CA SER A 284 3.01 -9.15 -5.93
C SER A 284 3.85 -10.33 -5.44
N LEU A 285 3.89 -10.59 -4.14
CA LEU A 285 4.63 -11.74 -3.57
C LEU A 285 4.12 -13.09 -4.09
N LEU A 286 2.83 -13.25 -4.37
CA LEU A 286 2.29 -14.46 -5.01
C LEU A 286 2.83 -14.65 -6.42
N VAL A 287 2.92 -13.57 -7.21
CA VAL A 287 3.48 -13.63 -8.57
C VAL A 287 4.98 -13.89 -8.51
N GLN A 288 5.73 -13.21 -7.64
CA GLN A 288 7.17 -13.44 -7.48
C GLN A 288 7.45 -14.90 -7.07
N LYS A 289 6.69 -15.44 -6.11
CA LYS A 289 6.75 -16.84 -5.70
C LYS A 289 6.49 -17.78 -6.87
N GLN A 290 5.51 -17.47 -7.72
CA GLN A 290 5.19 -18.28 -8.89
C GLN A 290 6.28 -18.20 -9.97
N MET A 291 6.83 -17.02 -10.22
CA MET A 291 7.97 -16.81 -11.12
C MET A 291 9.21 -17.59 -10.68
N GLU A 292 9.55 -17.53 -9.39
CA GLU A 292 10.67 -18.28 -8.79
C GLU A 292 10.48 -19.79 -8.99
N ARG A 293 9.26 -20.30 -8.75
CA ARG A 293 8.90 -21.72 -9.02
C ARG A 293 9.00 -22.12 -10.48
N GLN A 294 8.80 -21.18 -11.40
CA GLN A 294 8.94 -21.39 -12.84
C GLN A 294 10.41 -21.28 -13.30
N GLY A 295 11.36 -21.15 -12.38
CA GLY A 295 12.79 -21.06 -12.68
C GLY A 295 13.25 -19.68 -13.13
N LEU A 296 12.42 -18.64 -12.99
CA LEU A 296 12.86 -17.28 -13.22
C LEU A 296 13.68 -16.80 -12.00
N PRO A 297 14.94 -16.37 -12.15
CA PRO A 297 15.78 -15.96 -11.03
C PRO A 297 15.38 -14.57 -10.51
N ILE A 298 14.20 -14.46 -9.91
CA ILE A 298 13.69 -13.23 -9.31
C ILE A 298 14.07 -13.16 -7.83
N ARG A 299 14.58 -12.01 -7.38
CA ARG A 299 14.88 -11.81 -5.97
C ARG A 299 13.63 -11.40 -5.20
N ILE A 300 13.08 -12.32 -4.42
CA ILE A 300 12.11 -11.99 -3.38
C ILE A 300 12.86 -11.34 -2.20
N ARG A 301 12.42 -10.16 -1.80
CA ARG A 301 12.99 -9.40 -0.67
C ARG A 301 13.00 -10.22 0.63
N SER A 302 13.96 -9.90 1.51
CA SER A 302 14.16 -10.53 2.82
C SER A 302 13.41 -9.84 3.94
N ASP A 303 13.05 -8.57 3.76
CA ASP A 303 12.52 -7.70 4.79
C ASP A 303 11.32 -6.91 4.28
N PHE A 304 10.50 -6.40 5.21
CA PHE A 304 9.40 -5.51 4.91
C PHE A 304 9.91 -4.20 4.30
N GLU A 305 9.22 -3.75 3.26
CA GLU A 305 9.45 -2.48 2.59
C GLU A 305 8.11 -1.82 2.25
N ASN A 306 8.02 -0.49 2.40
CA ASN A 306 6.82 0.28 2.08
C ASN A 306 6.74 0.52 0.56
N LEU A 307 6.56 -0.54 -0.22
CA LEU A 307 6.55 -0.50 -1.69
C LEU A 307 5.49 0.47 -2.24
N ASP A 308 4.36 0.59 -1.55
CA ASP A 308 3.29 1.53 -1.89
C ASP A 308 3.79 2.98 -1.84
N LEU A 309 4.48 3.37 -0.78
CA LEU A 309 4.98 4.74 -0.64
C LEU A 309 6.07 5.04 -1.68
N VAL A 310 6.92 4.06 -1.99
CA VAL A 310 7.92 4.22 -3.04
C VAL A 310 7.23 4.43 -4.39
N ALA A 311 6.27 3.58 -4.76
CA ALA A 311 5.50 3.71 -6.00
C ALA A 311 4.73 5.03 -6.11
N LEU A 312 4.08 5.46 -5.02
CA LEU A 312 3.32 6.70 -4.97
C LEU A 312 4.23 7.95 -5.04
N SER A 313 5.54 7.81 -4.86
CA SER A 313 6.50 8.92 -4.86
C SER A 313 7.35 9.02 -6.13
N MET A 314 7.12 8.16 -7.12
CA MET A 314 7.94 8.03 -8.32
C MET A 314 7.08 7.88 -9.57
N HIS A 315 7.61 8.33 -10.71
CA HIS A 315 7.02 7.98 -12.00
C HIS A 315 7.13 6.48 -12.25
N LEU A 316 6.26 5.96 -13.12
CA LEU A 316 6.20 4.55 -13.44
C LEU A 316 7.55 4.02 -13.91
N GLU A 317 8.21 4.71 -14.83
CA GLU A 317 9.48 4.30 -15.41
C GLU A 317 10.58 4.21 -14.34
N ASP A 318 10.68 5.22 -13.48
CA ASP A 318 11.61 5.25 -12.37
C ASP A 318 11.33 4.15 -11.36
N TYR A 319 10.06 3.88 -11.05
CA TYR A 319 9.66 2.81 -10.14
C TYR A 319 10.05 1.43 -10.69
N VAL A 320 9.75 1.17 -11.97
CA VAL A 320 10.10 -0.09 -12.64
C VAL A 320 11.62 -0.28 -12.64
N GLN A 321 12.37 0.76 -13.02
CA GLN A 321 13.84 0.71 -13.04
C GLN A 321 14.40 0.49 -11.63
N TRP A 322 13.87 1.19 -10.62
CA TRP A 322 14.27 1.02 -9.23
C TRP A 322 13.95 -0.40 -8.71
N ARG A 323 12.79 -0.97 -9.04
CA ARG A 323 12.43 -2.36 -8.68
C ARG A 323 13.33 -3.39 -9.36
N GLN A 324 13.69 -3.19 -10.62
CA GLN A 324 14.63 -4.06 -11.33
C GLN A 324 16.03 -4.03 -10.72
N ASN A 325 16.49 -2.85 -10.28
CA ASN A 325 17.81 -2.67 -9.66
C ASN A 325 17.85 -3.14 -8.20
N SER A 326 16.80 -2.90 -7.42
CA SER A 326 16.70 -3.41 -6.05
C SER A 326 16.46 -4.92 -5.99
N GLY A 327 15.75 -5.47 -6.99
CA GLY A 327 15.39 -6.87 -7.12
C GLY A 327 16.37 -7.74 -7.93
N HIS A 328 17.64 -7.32 -8.11
CA HIS A 328 18.57 -7.92 -9.07
C HIS A 328 18.46 -9.46 -9.22
N PHE A 329 18.18 -9.86 -10.46
CA PHE A 329 18.41 -11.19 -11.03
C PHE A 329 19.91 -11.51 -10.96
N HIS A 330 20.26 -12.70 -10.46
CA HIS A 330 21.61 -13.25 -10.54
C HIS A 330 21.65 -14.42 -11.54
#